data_AF-A8DV20-F1
#
_entry.id   AF-A8DV20-F1
#
_cell.length_a   1.000
_cell.length_b   1.000
_cell.length_c   1.000
_cell.angle_alpha   90.00
_cell.angle_beta   90.00
_cell.angle_gamma   90.00
#
_symmetry.space_group_name_H-M   'P 1'
#
loop_
_entity.id
_entity.type
_entity.pdbx_description
1 polymer ?
#
loop_
_entity_poly.entity_id
_entity_poly.type
_entity_poly.pdbx_seq_one_letter_code
_entity_poly.pdbx_strand_id
1 'polypeptide(L)'
;CCRYTPYNPLTKICCYPNILPRRYGVYTSCCGRQTYDNRRYICCSGRVVLRRYGKNTSCCRYTPYNPLTKICCYPNILPRRYGVYTSCCGRQTYDNRKYICCSGRVVPRRFGRNTSCCRYTPYNRLAKICCFPNILPRRYGVYTSCCGRQTYDNRKYICCSGRVVPRRFGRNTSCCRYTPYKRLTQTCC
;
A
#
# COMPACT_ATOMS: atom_id res chain seq x y z
N CYS A 1 8.55 -9.41 30.51
CA CYS A 1 9.42 -8.21 30.46
C CYS A 1 8.91 -7.21 29.41
N CYS A 2 9.14 -5.92 29.61
CA CYS A 2 8.93 -4.86 28.62
C CYS A 2 10.31 -4.47 28.09
N ARG A 3 10.65 -4.90 26.86
CA ARG A 3 12.04 -4.95 26.41
C ARG A 3 12.86 -5.82 27.38
N TYR A 4 13.78 -5.24 28.17
CA TYR A 4 14.60 -5.96 29.16
C TYR A 4 14.15 -5.75 30.62
N THR A 5 13.12 -4.93 30.85
CA THR A 5 12.67 -4.61 32.21
C THR A 5 11.59 -5.60 32.67
N PRO A 6 11.80 -6.35 33.77
CA PRO A 6 10.74 -7.18 34.35
C PRO A 6 9.64 -6.29 34.94
N TYR A 7 8.39 -6.76 34.86
CA TYR A 7 7.25 -6.09 35.48
C TYR A 7 6.17 -7.10 35.82
N ASN A 8 5.37 -6.81 36.84
CA ASN A 8 4.22 -7.64 37.21
C ASN A 8 3.06 -7.38 36.21
N PRO A 9 2.65 -8.37 35.38
CA PRO A 9 1.61 -8.19 34.37
C PRO A 9 0.19 -8.05 34.96
N LEU A 10 0.00 -8.39 36.25
CA LEU A 10 -1.28 -8.20 36.93
C LEU A 10 -1.53 -6.71 37.22
N THR A 11 -0.50 -5.97 37.63
CA THR A 11 -0.59 -4.58 38.07
C THR A 11 -0.07 -3.56 37.04
N LYS A 12 0.79 -3.97 36.11
CA LYS A 12 1.45 -3.10 35.13
C LYS A 12 1.32 -3.66 33.71
N ILE A 13 1.35 -2.79 32.71
CA ILE A 13 1.27 -3.10 31.28
C ILE A 13 2.46 -2.46 30.55
N CYS A 14 3.03 -3.19 29.58
CA CYS A 14 4.06 -2.67 28.70
C CYS A 14 3.44 -1.84 27.56
N CYS A 15 3.62 -0.53 27.61
CA CYS A 15 3.27 0.43 26.56
C CYS A 15 4.57 0.98 25.96
N TYR A 16 5.16 0.25 25.01
CA TYR A 16 6.52 0.51 24.53
C TYR A 16 6.80 2.00 24.26
N PRO A 17 7.89 2.58 24.82
CA PRO A 17 8.94 1.93 25.63
C PRO A 17 8.66 1.90 27.16
N ASN A 18 7.49 2.35 27.62
CA ASN A 18 7.19 2.56 29.03
C ASN A 18 6.45 1.38 29.67
N ILE A 19 6.64 1.19 30.98
CA ILE A 19 5.79 0.33 31.80
C ILE A 19 4.80 1.24 32.54
N LEU A 20 3.50 1.05 32.34
CA LEU A 20 2.45 1.88 32.91
C LEU A 20 1.51 1.07 33.82
N PRO A 21 0.82 1.71 34.79
CA PRO A 21 -0.14 1.02 35.66
C PRO A 21 -1.38 0.50 34.90
N ARG A 22 -1.88 -0.69 35.28
CA ARG A 22 -3.14 -1.28 34.79
C ARG A 22 -4.35 -0.74 35.53
N ARG A 23 -4.68 0.54 35.29
CA ARG A 23 -5.79 1.24 35.96
C ARG A 23 -7.18 0.65 35.68
N TYR A 24 -7.34 -0.10 34.58
CA TYR A 24 -8.63 -0.62 34.12
C TYR A 24 -8.63 -2.15 33.99
N GLY A 25 -7.76 -2.84 34.73
CA GLY A 25 -7.63 -4.30 34.67
C GLY A 25 -7.36 -4.80 33.25
N VAL A 26 -8.11 -5.82 32.81
CA VAL A 26 -8.05 -6.41 31.46
C VAL A 26 -8.42 -5.43 30.34
N TYR A 27 -9.15 -4.36 30.67
CA TYR A 27 -9.55 -3.32 29.71
C TYR A 27 -8.51 -2.20 29.56
N THR A 28 -7.38 -2.28 30.28
CA THR A 28 -6.28 -1.33 30.12
C THR A 28 -5.65 -1.51 28.76
N SER A 29 -5.57 -0.45 27.96
CA SER A 29 -4.84 -0.43 26.69
C SER A 29 -3.90 0.77 26.60
N CYS A 30 -2.89 0.65 25.76
CA CYS A 30 -1.83 1.63 25.59
C CYS A 30 -2.12 2.59 24.43
N CYS A 31 -1.91 3.88 24.64
CA CYS A 31 -1.86 4.87 23.57
C CYS A 31 -0.65 5.78 23.77
N GLY A 32 0.46 5.48 23.07
CA GLY A 32 1.72 6.19 23.29
C GLY A 32 2.19 6.06 24.74
N ARG A 33 2.28 7.18 25.46
CA ARG A 33 2.79 7.25 26.84
C ARG A 33 1.71 7.18 27.93
N GLN A 34 0.47 6.85 27.59
CA GLN A 34 -0.64 6.77 28.54
C GLN A 34 -1.46 5.49 28.38
N THR A 35 -2.14 5.09 29.46
CA THR A 35 -3.12 4.00 29.45
C THR A 35 -4.56 4.54 29.44
N TYR A 36 -5.47 3.80 28.84
CA TYR A 36 -6.89 4.18 28.75
C TYR A 36 -7.81 2.96 28.90
N ASP A 37 -9.09 3.21 29.23
CA ASP A 37 -10.14 2.20 29.27
C ASP A 37 -10.62 1.87 27.85
N ASN A 38 -10.28 0.69 27.33
CA ASN A 38 -10.57 0.30 25.95
C ASN A 38 -12.06 0.04 25.66
N ARG A 39 -12.91 0.02 26.69
CA ARG A 39 -14.37 -0.06 26.56
C ARG A 39 -14.96 1.27 26.11
N ARG A 40 -14.40 2.38 26.59
CA ARG A 40 -14.90 3.75 26.33
C ARG A 40 -14.07 4.49 25.29
N TYR A 41 -12.78 4.18 25.18
CA TYR A 41 -11.86 4.94 24.33
C TYR A 41 -11.13 4.06 23.32
N ILE A 42 -10.51 4.70 22.34
CA ILE A 42 -9.66 4.12 21.31
C ILE A 42 -8.45 5.03 21.06
N CYS A 43 -7.29 4.45 20.75
CA CYS A 43 -6.11 5.21 20.35
C CYS A 43 -6.12 5.50 18.85
N CYS A 44 -6.23 6.78 18.48
CA CYS A 44 -6.17 7.27 17.11
C CYS A 44 -4.88 8.07 16.91
N SER A 45 -3.89 7.48 16.21
CA SER A 45 -2.59 8.11 15.92
C SER A 45 -1.92 8.76 17.15
N GLY A 46 -1.92 8.06 18.29
CA GLY A 46 -1.32 8.52 19.55
C GLY A 46 -2.22 9.39 20.43
N ARG A 47 -3.46 9.69 20.01
CA ARG A 47 -4.46 10.39 20.82
C ARG A 47 -5.55 9.44 21.31
N VAL A 48 -5.87 9.50 22.60
CA VAL A 48 -7.01 8.76 23.16
C VAL A 48 -8.28 9.54 22.84
N VAL A 49 -9.22 8.90 22.15
CA VAL A 49 -10.50 9.51 21.76
C VAL A 49 -11.67 8.59 22.15
N LEU A 50 -12.84 9.18 22.34
CA LEU A 50 -14.05 8.46 22.72
C LEU A 50 -14.53 7.53 21.59
N ARG A 51 -14.99 6.34 21.95
CA ARG A 51 -15.71 5.40 21.08
C ARG A 51 -17.13 5.89 20.78
N ARG A 52 -17.25 6.95 19.98
CA ARG A 52 -18.54 7.57 19.60
C ARG A 52 -19.53 6.59 18.96
N TYR A 53 -19.05 5.48 18.40
CA TYR A 53 -19.85 4.47 17.72
C TYR A 53 -19.67 3.08 18.35
N GLY A 54 -19.32 3.02 19.64
CA GLY A 54 -19.11 1.77 20.38
C GLY A 54 -18.00 0.90 19.77
N LYS A 55 -18.29 -0.39 19.59
CA LYS A 55 -17.37 -1.35 18.94
C LYS A 55 -17.06 -0.95 17.49
N ASN A 56 -18.00 -0.29 16.81
CA ASN A 56 -17.89 0.19 15.44
C ASN A 56 -17.19 1.56 15.36
N THR A 57 -16.29 1.90 16.28
CA THR A 57 -15.47 3.11 16.17
C THR A 57 -14.15 2.76 15.50
N SER A 58 -13.84 3.42 14.38
CA SER A 58 -12.54 3.35 13.72
C SER A 58 -11.92 4.74 13.60
N CYS A 59 -10.60 4.80 13.42
CA CYS A 59 -9.86 6.06 13.35
C CYS A 59 -9.49 6.39 11.90
N CYS A 60 -9.73 7.63 11.48
CA CYS A 60 -9.09 8.22 10.31
C CYS A 60 -8.12 9.28 10.82
N ARG A 61 -6.83 8.92 10.91
CA ARG A 61 -5.82 9.69 11.64
C ARG A 61 -6.23 9.91 13.11
N TYR A 62 -6.62 11.13 13.48
CA TYR A 62 -7.06 11.48 14.83
C TYR A 62 -8.59 11.45 15.02
N THR A 63 -9.35 11.32 13.94
CA THR A 63 -10.81 11.50 13.98
C THR A 63 -11.54 10.16 14.01
N PRO A 64 -12.36 9.89 15.04
CA PRO A 64 -13.18 8.69 15.08
C PRO A 64 -14.35 8.77 14.09
N TYR A 65 -14.63 7.68 13.39
CA TYR A 65 -15.75 7.54 12.46
C TYR A 65 -16.39 6.14 12.57
N ASN A 66 -17.61 6.01 12.05
CA ASN A 66 -18.31 4.74 11.93
C ASN A 66 -17.94 4.08 10.57
N PRO A 67 -17.21 2.94 10.54
CA PRO A 67 -16.81 2.27 9.31
C PRO A 67 -17.99 1.59 8.59
N LEU A 68 -19.16 1.47 9.23
CA LEU A 68 -20.37 0.97 8.59
C LEU A 68 -20.94 1.99 7.59
N THR A 69 -20.89 3.28 7.93
CA THR A 69 -21.51 4.36 7.14
C THR A 69 -20.50 5.26 6.42
N LYS A 70 -19.24 5.25 6.85
CA LYS A 70 -18.17 6.11 6.32
C LYS A 70 -16.90 5.31 6.02
N ILE A 71 -16.02 5.89 5.21
CA ILE A 71 -14.71 5.33 4.85
C ILE A 71 -13.63 6.41 5.01
N CYS A 72 -12.45 6.02 5.50
CA CYS A 72 -11.29 6.90 5.59
C CYS A 72 -10.57 6.98 4.25
N CYS A 73 -10.74 8.09 3.53
CA CYS A 73 -10.03 8.46 2.31
C CYS A 73 -9.04 9.57 2.64
N TYR A 74 -7.93 9.24 3.31
CA TYR A 74 -7.01 10.21 3.91
C TYR A 74 -6.71 11.40 2.98
N PRO A 75 -6.85 12.65 3.46
CA PRO A 75 -7.16 13.06 4.84
C PRO A 75 -8.67 13.11 5.19
N ASN A 76 -9.56 12.72 4.27
CA ASN A 76 -11.00 12.91 4.39
C ASN A 76 -11.71 11.67 4.93
N ILE A 77 -12.85 11.88 5.59
CA ILE A 77 -13.80 10.81 5.93
C ILE A 77 -15.02 11.01 5.04
N LEU A 78 -15.25 10.06 4.13
CA LEU A 78 -16.29 10.17 3.11
C LEU A 78 -17.42 9.15 3.34
N PRO A 79 -18.63 9.38 2.80
CA PRO A 79 -19.73 8.43 2.92
C PRO A 79 -19.45 7.11 2.20
N ARG A 80 -19.86 6.00 2.81
CA ARG A 80 -19.69 4.65 2.26
C ARG A 80 -20.83 4.25 1.33
N ARG A 81 -20.98 4.97 0.21
CA ARG A 81 -22.16 4.90 -0.69
C ARG A 81 -22.39 3.54 -1.35
N TYR A 82 -21.36 2.71 -1.49
CA TYR A 82 -21.41 1.44 -2.21
C TYR A 82 -21.08 0.24 -1.30
N GLY A 83 -21.30 0.38 0.01
CA GLY A 83 -21.00 -0.66 1.00
C GLY A 83 -19.54 -1.13 0.92
N VAL A 84 -19.35 -2.45 0.88
CA VAL A 84 -18.02 -3.10 0.74
C VAL A 84 -17.29 -2.74 -0.55
N TYR A 85 -18.01 -2.29 -1.58
CA TYR A 85 -17.44 -1.89 -2.87
C TYR A 85 -17.06 -0.42 -2.94
N THR A 86 -17.23 0.34 -1.84
CA THR A 86 -16.79 1.73 -1.79
C THR A 86 -15.27 1.79 -1.77
N SER A 87 -14.69 2.55 -2.68
CA SER A 87 -13.25 2.84 -2.68
C SER A 87 -12.97 4.33 -2.87
N CYS A 88 -11.79 4.76 -2.44
CA CYS A 88 -11.37 6.15 -2.43
C CYS A 88 -10.58 6.51 -3.68
N CYS A 89 -10.85 7.67 -4.26
CA CYS A 89 -9.99 8.31 -5.27
C CYS A 89 -9.85 9.79 -4.96
N GLY A 90 -8.74 10.17 -4.31
CA GLY A 90 -8.55 11.54 -3.83
C GLY A 90 -9.66 11.95 -2.85
N ARG A 91 -10.49 12.92 -3.24
CA ARG A 91 -11.56 13.51 -2.41
C ARG A 91 -12.95 12.92 -2.65
N GLN A 92 -13.06 11.84 -3.43
CA GLN A 92 -14.35 11.21 -3.74
C GLN A 92 -14.31 9.69 -3.55
N THR A 93 -15.50 9.11 -3.38
CA THR A 93 -15.73 7.67 -3.32
C THR A 93 -16.36 7.16 -4.61
N TYR A 94 -16.04 5.94 -5.01
CA TYR A 94 -16.59 5.30 -6.21
C TYR A 94 -16.90 3.81 -5.98
N ASP A 95 -17.75 3.24 -6.84
CA ASP A 95 -18.03 1.79 -6.88
C ASP A 95 -16.87 1.06 -7.57
N ASN A 96 -16.09 0.30 -6.79
CA ASN A 96 -14.89 -0.37 -7.27
C ASN A 96 -15.15 -1.56 -8.21
N ARG A 97 -16.42 -1.96 -8.38
CA ARG A 97 -16.84 -2.96 -9.37
C ARG A 97 -16.90 -2.36 -10.77
N LYS A 98 -17.31 -1.09 -10.87
CA LYS A 98 -17.52 -0.38 -12.14
C LYS A 98 -16.36 0.54 -12.51
N TYR A 99 -15.65 1.08 -11.52
CA TYR A 99 -14.62 2.09 -11.73
C TYR A 99 -13.28 1.74 -11.06
N ILE A 100 -12.24 2.46 -11.43
CA ILE A 100 -10.88 2.40 -10.88
C ILE A 100 -10.31 3.82 -10.76
N CYS A 101 -9.49 4.06 -9.74
CA CYS A 101 -8.77 5.32 -9.58
C CYS A 101 -7.44 5.29 -10.37
N CYS A 102 -7.33 6.12 -11.41
CA CYS A 102 -6.13 6.31 -12.22
C CYS A 102 -5.55 7.69 -11.93
N SER A 103 -4.43 7.77 -11.18
CA SER A 103 -3.76 9.02 -10.81
C SER A 103 -4.70 10.12 -10.28
N GLY A 104 -5.64 9.75 -9.41
CA GLY A 104 -6.61 10.68 -8.81
C GLY A 104 -7.89 10.91 -9.62
N ARG A 105 -8.03 10.31 -10.81
CA ARG A 105 -9.26 10.34 -11.61
C ARG A 105 -10.00 9.01 -11.53
N VAL A 106 -11.30 9.05 -11.29
CA VAL A 106 -12.17 7.86 -11.36
C VAL A 106 -12.49 7.61 -12.82
N VAL A 107 -12.12 6.43 -13.33
CA VAL A 107 -12.39 6.03 -14.72
C VAL A 107 -13.08 4.67 -14.77
N PRO A 108 -13.87 4.37 -15.81
CA PRO A 108 -14.55 3.08 -15.95
C PRO A 108 -13.59 1.89 -16.10
N ARG A 109 -13.98 0.75 -15.54
CA ARG A 109 -13.31 -0.55 -15.75
C ARG A 109 -13.67 -1.15 -17.10
N ARG A 110 -13.15 -0.58 -18.19
CA ARG A 110 -13.40 -1.04 -19.57
C ARG A 110 -13.06 -2.52 -19.81
N PHE A 111 -12.17 -3.09 -19.01
CA PHE A 111 -11.71 -4.49 -19.11
C PHE A 111 -11.95 -5.27 -17.82
N GLY A 112 -12.98 -4.89 -17.04
CA GLY A 112 -13.31 -5.53 -15.76
C GLY A 112 -12.14 -5.55 -14.79
N ARG A 113 -11.87 -6.73 -14.20
CA ARG A 113 -10.73 -6.98 -13.29
C ARG A 113 -9.36 -6.81 -13.96
N ASN A 114 -9.30 -6.87 -15.29
CA ASN A 114 -8.08 -6.70 -16.07
C ASN A 114 -7.79 -5.25 -16.44
N THR A 115 -8.63 -4.31 -16.02
CA THR A 115 -8.36 -2.87 -16.17
C THR A 115 -7.22 -2.47 -15.25
N SER A 116 -6.16 -1.89 -15.82
CA SER A 116 -5.07 -1.23 -15.10
C SER A 116 -4.86 0.18 -15.63
N CYS A 117 -4.19 1.03 -14.87
CA CYS A 117 -3.98 2.44 -15.20
C CYS A 117 -2.54 2.67 -15.63
N CYS A 118 -2.35 3.39 -16.73
CA CYS A 118 -1.07 4.05 -17.04
C CYS A 118 -1.33 5.54 -16.95
N ARG A 119 -0.90 6.17 -15.85
CA ARG A 119 -1.29 7.53 -15.47
C ARG A 119 -2.81 7.67 -15.39
N TYR A 120 -3.46 8.39 -16.30
CA TYR A 120 -4.92 8.56 -16.34
C TYR A 120 -5.64 7.56 -17.26
N THR A 121 -4.89 6.81 -18.08
CA THR A 121 -5.47 6.01 -19.17
C THR A 121 -5.66 4.56 -18.72
N PRO A 122 -6.90 4.04 -18.71
CA PRO A 122 -7.16 2.63 -18.44
C PRO A 122 -6.75 1.76 -19.65
N TYR A 123 -6.13 0.61 -19.40
CA TYR A 123 -5.75 -0.37 -20.41
C TYR A 123 -5.98 -1.81 -19.93
N ASN A 124 -6.07 -2.75 -20.87
CA ASN A 124 -6.15 -4.17 -20.57
C ASN A 124 -4.76 -4.71 -20.20
N ARG A 125 -4.55 -5.06 -18.93
CA ARG A 125 -3.26 -5.56 -18.41
C ARG A 125 -2.84 -6.92 -18.97
N LEU A 126 -3.75 -7.67 -19.59
CA LEU A 126 -3.41 -8.92 -20.26
C LEU A 126 -2.73 -8.65 -21.60
N ALA A 127 -3.22 -7.65 -22.35
CA ALA A 127 -2.74 -7.35 -23.70
C ALA A 127 -1.65 -6.27 -23.74
N LYS A 128 -1.59 -5.37 -22.76
CA LYS A 128 -0.69 -4.20 -22.76
C LYS A 128 0.02 -4.02 -21.41
N ILE A 129 1.11 -3.26 -21.40
CA ILE A 129 1.93 -2.92 -20.24
C ILE A 129 2.16 -1.40 -20.22
N CYS A 130 2.20 -0.80 -19.03
CA CYS A 130 2.55 0.61 -18.87
C CYS A 130 4.08 0.76 -18.79
N CYS A 131 4.69 1.27 -19.85
CA CYS A 131 6.09 1.68 -19.93
C CYS A 131 6.13 3.21 -19.89
N PHE A 132 6.05 3.78 -18.68
CA PHE A 132 5.79 5.21 -18.48
C PHE A 132 6.63 6.10 -19.42
N PRO A 133 5.99 7.04 -20.15
CA PRO A 133 4.56 7.40 -20.13
C PRO A 133 3.66 6.59 -21.10
N ASN A 134 4.21 5.61 -21.81
CA ASN A 134 3.54 4.91 -22.90
C ASN A 134 2.85 3.61 -22.47
N ILE A 135 1.82 3.23 -23.21
CA ILE A 135 1.18 1.91 -23.08
C ILE A 135 1.60 1.08 -24.29
N LEU A 136 2.36 0.01 -24.05
CA LEU A 136 2.92 -0.83 -25.10
C LEU A 136 2.32 -2.25 -25.08
N PRO A 137 2.36 -3.00 -26.19
CA PRO A 137 1.87 -4.38 -26.23
C PRO A 137 2.66 -5.34 -25.33
N ARG A 138 1.99 -6.28 -24.66
CA ARG A 138 2.62 -7.39 -23.90
C ARG A 138 2.99 -8.55 -24.81
N ARG A 139 4.03 -8.38 -25.63
CA ARG A 139 4.45 -9.39 -26.61
C ARG A 139 4.98 -10.70 -26.01
N TYR A 140 5.46 -10.66 -24.76
CA TYR A 140 6.12 -11.80 -24.11
C TYR A 140 5.39 -12.23 -22.82
N GLY A 141 4.08 -11.96 -22.73
CA GLY A 141 3.27 -12.29 -21.56
C GLY A 141 3.86 -11.70 -20.27
N VAL A 142 4.00 -12.54 -19.23
CA VAL A 142 4.53 -12.16 -17.91
C VAL A 142 6.01 -11.74 -17.99
N TYR A 143 6.74 -12.19 -19.01
CA TYR A 143 8.15 -11.86 -19.23
C TYR A 143 8.34 -10.55 -20.00
N THR A 144 7.26 -9.84 -20.35
CA THR A 144 7.38 -8.53 -21.01
C THR A 144 7.91 -7.50 -20.03
N SER A 145 9.00 -6.82 -20.37
CA SER A 145 9.54 -5.70 -19.58
C SER A 145 9.79 -4.48 -20.46
N CYS A 146 9.85 -3.31 -19.83
CA CYS A 146 9.99 -2.02 -20.49
C CYS A 146 11.46 -1.56 -20.53
N CYS A 147 11.90 -1.04 -21.67
CA CYS A 147 13.15 -0.30 -21.78
C CYS A 147 12.89 0.98 -22.58
N GLY A 148 12.70 2.10 -21.88
CA GLY A 148 12.28 3.35 -22.50
C GLY A 148 10.93 3.19 -23.24
N ARG A 149 10.95 3.36 -24.56
CA ARG A 149 9.75 3.30 -25.44
C ARG A 149 9.50 1.94 -26.09
N GLN A 150 10.23 0.90 -25.69
CA GLN A 150 10.08 -0.45 -26.25
C GLN A 150 9.91 -1.52 -25.18
N THR A 151 9.35 -2.66 -25.59
CA THR A 151 9.18 -3.85 -24.77
C THR A 151 10.13 -4.96 -25.18
N TYR A 152 10.65 -5.73 -24.24
CA TYR A 152 11.56 -6.85 -24.50
C TYR A 152 11.22 -8.08 -23.64
N ASP A 153 11.72 -9.25 -24.05
CA ASP A 153 11.63 -10.50 -23.29
C ASP A 153 12.69 -10.52 -22.18
N ASN A 154 12.26 -10.38 -20.92
CA ASN A 154 13.17 -10.27 -19.78
C ASN A 154 13.91 -11.56 -19.42
N ARG A 155 13.56 -12.69 -20.04
CA ARG A 155 14.32 -13.94 -19.94
C ARG A 155 15.61 -13.89 -20.74
N LYS A 156 15.57 -13.23 -21.89
CA LYS A 156 16.68 -13.16 -22.85
C LYS A 156 17.47 -11.85 -22.76
N TYR A 157 16.81 -10.75 -22.39
CA TYR A 157 17.41 -9.42 -22.40
C TYR A 157 17.26 -8.67 -21.07
N ILE A 158 18.02 -7.59 -20.94
CA ILE A 158 17.99 -6.63 -19.83
C ILE A 158 18.10 -5.20 -20.39
N CYS A 159 17.46 -4.24 -19.73
CA CYS A 159 17.57 -2.82 -20.07
C CYS A 159 18.77 -2.18 -19.36
N CYS A 160 19.76 -1.73 -20.11
CA CYS A 160 20.94 -1.01 -19.63
C CYS A 160 20.90 0.43 -20.16
N SER A 161 20.63 1.41 -19.29
CA SER A 161 20.57 2.84 -19.64
C SER A 161 19.74 3.13 -20.90
N GLY A 162 18.57 2.52 -21.02
CA GLY A 162 17.66 2.70 -22.16
C GLY A 162 17.94 1.81 -23.38
N ARG A 163 19.00 0.99 -23.37
CA ARG A 163 19.29 0.00 -24.41
C ARG A 163 18.93 -1.41 -23.97
N VAL A 164 18.28 -2.18 -24.83
CA VAL A 164 18.01 -3.60 -24.60
C VAL A 164 19.24 -4.41 -25.01
N VAL A 165 19.87 -5.08 -24.06
CA VAL A 165 21.06 -5.90 -24.30
C VAL A 165 20.83 -7.36 -23.87
N PRO A 166 21.51 -8.35 -24.49
CA PRO A 166 21.36 -9.75 -24.13
C PRO A 166 21.84 -10.06 -22.71
N ARG A 167 21.15 -11.00 -22.03
CA ARG A 167 21.58 -11.57 -20.75
C ARG A 167 22.69 -12.60 -20.95
N ARG A 168 23.94 -12.13 -21.12
CA ARG A 168 25.11 -13.01 -21.30
C ARG A 168 25.34 -13.98 -20.14
N PHE A 169 24.87 -13.64 -18.94
CA PHE A 169 25.06 -14.42 -17.70
C PHE A 169 23.73 -14.79 -17.03
N GLY A 170 22.65 -14.90 -17.81
CA GLY A 170 21.31 -15.21 -17.31
C GLY A 170 20.84 -14.20 -16.25
N ARG A 171 20.34 -14.70 -15.10
CA ARG A 171 19.88 -13.88 -13.97
C ARG A 171 21.00 -13.08 -13.30
N ASN A 172 22.26 -13.45 -13.51
CA ASN A 172 23.42 -12.75 -12.94
C ASN A 172 23.92 -11.60 -13.82
N THR A 173 23.29 -11.38 -14.97
CA THR A 173 23.60 -10.20 -15.81
C THR A 173 23.11 -8.93 -15.11
N SER A 174 24.01 -7.97 -14.92
CA SER A 174 23.72 -6.59 -14.48
C SER A 174 24.34 -5.58 -15.43
N CYS A 175 23.96 -4.32 -15.33
CA CYS A 175 24.36 -3.27 -16.26
C CYS A 175 25.34 -2.28 -15.61
N CYS A 176 26.47 -2.05 -16.26
CA CYS A 176 27.37 -0.93 -15.98
C CYS A 176 27.19 0.06 -17.13
N ARG A 177 26.41 1.13 -16.91
CA ARG A 177 25.91 2.00 -18.01
C ARG A 177 25.19 1.20 -19.10
N TYR A 178 25.85 0.93 -20.22
CA TYR A 178 25.33 0.18 -21.36
C TYR A 178 25.90 -1.25 -21.46
N THR A 179 26.93 -1.60 -20.68
CA THR A 179 27.64 -2.87 -20.79
C THR A 179 27.09 -3.90 -19.78
N PRO A 180 26.73 -5.11 -20.23
CA PRO A 180 26.33 -6.18 -19.34
C PRO A 180 27.56 -6.83 -18.67
N TYR A 181 27.53 -7.00 -17.35
CA TYR A 181 28.57 -7.67 -16.56
C TYR A 181 27.97 -8.74 -15.63
N LYS A 182 28.80 -9.66 -15.15
CA LYS A 182 28.39 -10.73 -14.22
C LYS A 182 28.50 -10.23 -12.78
N ARG A 183 27.37 -9.87 -12.17
CA ARG A 183 27.31 -9.22 -10.84
C ARG A 183 27.90 -10.01 -9.66
N LEU A 184 28.13 -11.31 -9.83
CA LEU A 184 28.71 -12.16 -8.79
C LEU A 184 30.24 -12.15 -8.81
N THR A 185 30.86 -11.74 -9.91
CA THR A 185 32.31 -11.86 -10.12
C THR A 185 32.95 -10.56 -10.63
N GLN A 186 32.15 -9.56 -10.96
CA GLN A 186 32.59 -8.31 -11.56
C GLN A 186 31.87 -7.15 -10.89
N THR A 187 32.55 -6.02 -10.76
CA THR A 187 32.04 -4.78 -10.17
C THR A 187 32.07 -3.69 -11.25
N CYS A 188 31.09 -2.78 -11.22
CA CYS A 188 31.05 -1.62 -12.11
C CYS A 188 31.83 -0.48 -11.45
N CYS A 189 32.90 -0.01 -12.10
CA CYS A 189 33.72 1.13 -11.68
C CYS A 189 33.41 2.36 -12.53
#